data_AF-A0AA88R1M2-F1
#
_entry.id   AF-A0AA88R1M2-F1
#
_cell.length_a   1.000
_cell.length_b   1.000
_cell.length_c   1.000
_cell.angle_alpha   90.00
_cell.angle_beta   90.00
_cell.angle_gamma   90.00
#
_symmetry.space_group_name_H-M   'P 1'
#
loop_
_entity.id
_entity.type
_entity.pdbx_description
1 polymer ?
#
loop_
_entity_poly.entity_id
_entity_poly.type
_entity_poly.pdbx_seq_one_letter_code
_entity_poly.pdbx_strand_id
1 'polypeptide(L)'
;MKTHDEETRQFFKHSSVQLLLCPRHAGKGRSWLKKQNGVNSILMILDVQENRQFILAIHDSQGPTFGCPREPWHDLHCQIDGPAAYDILTNFEERWLKASELHGIQKLKMIISGEVGPMRIERPPEIMGMADAPCLSEDDTEAWHVQVFHSIDSNSVKGFPDDPRDATTRNLVCGKNLLIDMSIHTAYVTAIRAAQHCIYIENQYFIGSSYNWTSFPKLGANNLIPMEIALKIANKIRANERFSAFVVIPMWPEGVPTDVVTQRILGRYTPTKDIYQK
;
A
#
# COMPACT_ATOMS: atom_id res chain seq x y z
N MET A 1 -11.84 6.95 -10.39
CA MET A 1 -10.72 7.51 -11.13
C MET A 1 -10.74 6.97 -12.54
N LYS A 2 -10.57 7.84 -13.53
CA LYS A 2 -10.24 7.43 -14.91
C LYS A 2 -8.71 7.44 -14.99
N THR A 3 -8.11 6.32 -15.33
CA THR A 3 -6.66 6.21 -15.56
C THR A 3 -6.39 6.23 -17.06
N HIS A 4 -5.17 6.59 -17.44
CA HIS A 4 -4.72 6.64 -18.83
C HIS A 4 -3.92 5.38 -19.23
N ASP A 5 -4.14 4.25 -18.54
CA ASP A 5 -3.31 3.05 -18.68
C ASP A 5 -3.30 2.50 -20.12
N GLU A 6 -4.47 2.47 -20.77
CA GLU A 6 -4.62 1.96 -22.13
C GLU A 6 -4.06 2.92 -23.19
N GLU A 7 -4.25 4.23 -22.98
CA GLU A 7 -3.67 5.26 -23.84
C GLU A 7 -2.13 5.24 -23.75
N THR A 8 -1.59 5.08 -22.55
CA THR A 8 -0.15 4.95 -22.30
C THR A 8 0.41 3.70 -22.96
N ARG A 9 -0.28 2.54 -22.86
CA ARG A 9 0.09 1.33 -23.61
C ARG A 9 0.16 1.59 -25.11
N GLN A 10 -0.86 2.24 -25.65
CA GLN A 10 -0.96 2.48 -27.08
C GLN A 10 0.14 3.44 -27.56
N PHE A 11 0.49 4.44 -26.74
CA PHE A 11 1.57 5.38 -27.02
C PHE A 11 2.93 4.68 -27.18
N PHE A 12 3.26 3.75 -26.28
CA PHE A 12 4.57 3.06 -26.30
C PHE A 12 4.64 1.82 -27.22
N LYS A 13 3.53 1.43 -27.87
CA LYS A 13 3.40 0.18 -28.64
C LYS A 13 4.47 -0.06 -29.71
N HIS A 14 5.01 1.00 -30.29
CA HIS A 14 6.02 0.93 -31.37
C HIS A 14 7.40 1.44 -30.94
N SER A 15 7.62 1.53 -29.62
CA SER A 15 8.90 1.92 -29.03
C SER A 15 9.65 0.70 -28.48
N SER A 16 10.88 0.90 -28.00
CA SER A 16 11.63 -0.11 -27.24
C SER A 16 11.12 -0.28 -25.80
N VAL A 17 10.18 0.56 -25.34
CA VAL A 17 9.63 0.51 -23.98
C VAL A 17 8.67 -0.69 -23.85
N GLN A 18 8.97 -1.59 -22.92
CA GLN A 18 8.09 -2.70 -22.58
C GLN A 18 7.02 -2.25 -21.58
N LEU A 19 5.75 -2.35 -21.96
CA LEU A 19 4.62 -1.97 -21.09
C LEU A 19 3.66 -3.15 -20.89
N LEU A 20 3.41 -3.48 -19.63
CA LEU A 20 2.49 -4.52 -19.19
C LEU A 20 1.30 -3.91 -18.45
N LEU A 21 0.09 -4.10 -18.98
CA LEU A 21 -1.12 -3.84 -18.20
C LEU A 21 -1.24 -4.90 -17.11
N CYS A 22 -1.34 -4.45 -15.86
CA CYS A 22 -1.34 -5.32 -14.70
C CYS A 22 -2.75 -5.36 -14.06
N PRO A 23 -3.69 -6.17 -14.58
CA PRO A 23 -5.04 -6.24 -14.03
C PRO A 23 -5.02 -6.88 -12.63
N ARG A 24 -5.73 -6.26 -11.68
CA ARG A 24 -5.89 -6.82 -10.34
C ARG A 24 -7.12 -7.72 -10.25
N HIS A 25 -6.91 -8.96 -9.79
CA HIS A 25 -7.96 -9.93 -9.53
C HIS A 25 -8.16 -10.07 -8.02
N ALA A 26 -9.28 -9.57 -7.50
CA ALA A 26 -9.66 -9.88 -6.13
C ALA A 26 -9.96 -11.39 -6.01
N GLY A 27 -9.56 -12.02 -4.89
CA GLY A 27 -9.83 -13.43 -4.63
C GLY A 27 -11.30 -13.80 -4.83
N LYS A 28 -11.58 -14.90 -5.54
CA LYS A 28 -12.95 -15.35 -5.86
C LYS A 28 -13.71 -15.72 -4.59
N GLY A 29 -14.77 -14.98 -4.29
CA GLY A 29 -15.77 -15.34 -3.27
C GLY A 29 -17.14 -14.80 -3.66
N ARG A 30 -18.14 -15.69 -3.71
CA ARG A 30 -19.53 -15.40 -4.09
C ARG A 30 -20.15 -14.35 -3.16
N SER A 31 -20.21 -13.11 -3.61
CA SER A 31 -21.19 -12.12 -3.17
C SER A 31 -21.59 -11.34 -4.41
N TRP A 32 -22.90 -11.29 -4.69
CA TRP A 32 -23.50 -10.49 -5.76
C TRP A 32 -23.39 -8.97 -5.51
N LEU A 33 -22.43 -8.53 -4.69
CA LEU A 33 -22.03 -7.14 -4.56
C LEU A 33 -20.62 -6.97 -5.14
N LYS A 34 -20.61 -6.32 -6.31
CA LYS A 34 -19.55 -5.54 -6.96
C LYS A 34 -18.16 -5.62 -6.31
N LYS A 35 -17.18 -6.00 -7.14
CA LYS A 35 -15.74 -5.71 -7.05
C LYS A 35 -15.47 -4.56 -6.08
N GLN A 36 -15.09 -4.90 -4.85
CA GLN A 36 -14.52 -3.90 -3.95
C GLN A 36 -13.08 -3.68 -4.39
N ASN A 37 -12.74 -2.41 -4.54
CA ASN A 37 -11.41 -1.93 -4.90
C ASN A 37 -10.39 -2.61 -4.01
N GLY A 38 -9.56 -3.46 -4.61
CA GLY A 38 -8.32 -3.89 -3.98
C GLY A 38 -7.48 -2.64 -3.71
N VAL A 39 -6.87 -2.59 -2.54
CA VAL A 39 -5.81 -1.62 -2.28
C VAL A 39 -4.78 -1.79 -3.40
N ASN A 40 -4.32 -0.69 -4.00
CA ASN A 40 -3.12 -0.71 -4.86
C ASN A 40 -1.99 -1.37 -4.04
N SER A 41 -1.00 -2.00 -4.68
CA SER A 41 0.15 -2.48 -3.92
C SER A 41 0.81 -1.26 -3.27
N ILE A 42 0.57 -1.07 -1.97
CA ILE A 42 1.16 0.01 -1.19
C ILE A 42 2.50 -0.54 -0.72
N LEU A 43 3.52 0.29 -0.87
CA LEU A 43 4.81 0.13 -0.24
C LEU A 43 4.82 1.08 0.95
N MET A 44 5.04 0.56 2.15
CA MET A 44 5.32 1.40 3.31
C MET A 44 6.76 1.19 3.71
N ILE A 45 7.42 2.29 4.03
CA ILE A 45 8.76 2.28 4.61
C ILE A 45 8.66 2.90 6.00
N LEU A 46 9.25 2.23 6.98
CA LEU A 46 9.48 2.78 8.30
C LEU A 46 10.98 2.84 8.57
N ASP A 47 11.37 3.91 9.24
CA ASP A 47 12.54 3.88 10.09
C ASP A 47 12.22 3.18 11.42
N VAL A 48 12.97 2.12 11.71
CA VAL A 48 12.79 1.28 12.89
C VAL A 48 13.21 2.02 14.17
N GLN A 49 14.06 3.06 14.08
CA GLN A 49 14.50 3.81 15.26
C GLN A 49 13.61 5.02 15.60
N GLU A 50 13.11 5.78 14.60
CA GLU A 50 12.29 6.98 14.87
C GLU A 50 10.79 6.88 14.54
N ASN A 51 10.26 5.73 14.07
CA ASN A 51 8.83 5.55 13.75
C ASN A 51 8.24 6.60 12.77
N ARG A 52 9.02 7.09 11.80
CA ARG A 52 8.52 8.02 10.76
C ARG A 52 7.93 7.26 9.56
N GLN A 53 6.79 7.74 9.03
CA GLN A 53 6.04 7.12 7.93
C GLN A 53 6.05 7.97 6.67
N PHE A 54 6.18 7.32 5.51
CA PHE A 54 6.05 7.94 4.19
C PHE A 54 5.14 7.08 3.28
N ILE A 55 4.20 7.72 2.58
CA ILE A 55 3.31 7.11 1.59
C ILE A 55 3.38 7.96 0.32
N LEU A 56 3.68 7.35 -0.82
CA LEU A 56 3.64 7.99 -2.14
C LEU A 56 2.26 7.86 -2.79
N ALA A 57 1.67 8.98 -3.23
CA ALA A 57 0.77 8.99 -4.38
C ALA A 57 1.18 10.10 -5.39
N ILE A 58 0.95 9.85 -6.68
CA ILE A 58 1.05 10.86 -7.74
C ILE A 58 -0.22 10.76 -8.56
N HIS A 59 -0.91 11.88 -8.77
CA HIS A 59 -1.93 11.99 -9.81
C HIS A 59 -2.05 13.44 -10.31
N ASP A 60 -2.50 13.56 -11.56
CA ASP A 60 -2.66 14.79 -12.33
C ASP A 60 -4.17 15.05 -12.54
N SER A 61 -4.70 16.14 -11.98
CA SER A 61 -6.13 16.45 -12.05
C SER A 61 -6.47 17.19 -13.36
N GLN A 62 -7.28 16.58 -14.23
CA GLN A 62 -7.86 17.27 -15.40
C GLN A 62 -9.27 17.77 -15.11
N GLY A 63 -9.43 19.10 -15.05
CA GLY A 63 -10.71 19.81 -15.04
C GLY A 63 -10.60 21.12 -15.85
N PRO A 64 -11.70 21.68 -16.38
CA PRO A 64 -11.64 22.87 -17.24
C PRO A 64 -11.15 24.09 -16.46
N THR A 65 -10.10 24.72 -16.97
CA THR A 65 -9.19 25.63 -16.23
C THR A 65 -9.58 27.11 -16.26
N PHE A 66 -10.74 27.50 -16.82
CA PHE A 66 -11.12 28.91 -16.84
C PHE A 66 -11.85 29.33 -15.56
N GLY A 67 -11.09 29.85 -14.60
CA GLY A 67 -11.60 30.61 -13.44
C GLY A 67 -11.91 29.80 -12.17
N CYS A 68 -11.76 28.47 -12.19
CA CYS A 68 -11.89 27.64 -10.98
C CYS A 68 -10.56 27.55 -10.20
N PRO A 69 -10.59 27.47 -8.87
CA PRO A 69 -9.39 27.18 -8.10
C PRO A 69 -8.87 25.77 -8.46
N ARG A 70 -7.56 25.65 -8.68
CA ARG A 70 -6.91 24.34 -8.77
C ARG A 70 -7.11 23.57 -7.47
N GLU A 71 -7.13 22.24 -7.54
CA GLU A 71 -7.00 21.38 -6.37
C GLU A 71 -5.52 21.30 -5.99
N PRO A 72 -5.09 21.84 -4.83
CA PRO A 72 -3.70 21.70 -4.40
C PRO A 72 -3.40 20.24 -4.05
N TRP A 73 -2.25 19.74 -4.52
CA TRP A 73 -1.78 18.41 -4.20
C TRP A 73 -0.81 18.48 -3.02
N HIS A 74 -1.19 17.90 -1.89
CA HIS A 74 -0.33 17.74 -0.71
C HIS A 74 -0.07 16.24 -0.52
N ASP A 75 1.19 15.86 -0.60
CA ASP A 75 1.64 14.46 -0.58
C ASP A 75 3.04 14.34 0.02
N LEU A 76 3.43 13.12 0.37
CA LEU A 76 4.73 12.83 0.94
C LEU A 76 5.48 11.83 0.05
N HIS A 77 6.81 11.93 0.01
CA HIS A 77 7.64 10.95 -0.69
C HIS A 77 8.98 10.77 0.03
N CYS A 78 9.66 9.67 -0.28
CA CYS A 78 10.99 9.37 0.22
C CYS A 78 11.83 8.74 -0.90
N GLN A 79 13.13 9.08 -0.92
CA GLN A 79 14.14 8.32 -1.65
C GLN A 79 14.79 7.34 -0.67
N ILE A 80 15.13 6.14 -1.16
CA ILE A 80 15.79 5.11 -0.38
C ILE A 80 17.05 4.68 -1.10
N ASP A 81 18.16 4.79 -0.39
CA ASP A 81 19.47 4.31 -0.82
C ASP A 81 19.88 3.12 0.07
N GLY A 82 20.86 2.34 -0.41
CA GLY A 82 21.37 1.16 0.30
C GLY A 82 20.50 -0.10 0.14
N PRO A 83 20.68 -1.11 1.02
CA PRO A 83 20.10 -2.45 0.80
C PRO A 83 18.58 -2.48 0.66
N ALA A 84 17.85 -1.60 1.35
CA ALA A 84 16.40 -1.53 1.28
C ALA A 84 15.88 -1.15 -0.12
N ALA A 85 16.67 -0.47 -0.95
CA ALA A 85 16.33 -0.23 -2.34
C ALA A 85 16.21 -1.54 -3.14
N TYR A 86 16.97 -2.57 -2.76
CA TYR A 86 16.92 -3.89 -3.37
C TYR A 86 15.61 -4.62 -3.05
N ASP A 87 15.04 -4.42 -1.86
CA ASP A 87 13.74 -5.00 -1.51
C ASP A 87 12.61 -4.42 -2.39
N ILE A 88 12.70 -3.12 -2.73
CA ILE A 88 11.77 -2.45 -3.65
C ILE A 88 11.91 -3.01 -5.07
N LEU A 89 13.15 -3.16 -5.55
CA LEU A 89 13.44 -3.77 -6.85
C LEU A 89 12.92 -5.21 -6.90
N THR A 90 13.16 -6.00 -5.86
CA THR A 90 12.70 -7.39 -5.76
C THR A 90 11.17 -7.45 -5.85
N ASN A 91 10.44 -6.59 -5.13
CA ASN A 91 8.99 -6.49 -5.26
C ASN A 91 8.54 -6.10 -6.68
N PHE A 92 9.26 -5.21 -7.37
CA PHE A 92 8.98 -4.92 -8.78
C PHE A 92 9.18 -6.16 -9.67
N GLU A 93 10.29 -6.87 -9.52
CA GLU A 93 10.61 -8.08 -10.29
C GLU A 93 9.59 -9.19 -10.06
N GLU A 94 9.23 -9.49 -8.82
CA GLU A 94 8.25 -10.51 -8.47
C GLU A 94 6.86 -10.23 -9.07
N ARG A 95 6.47 -8.95 -9.09
CA ARG A 95 5.22 -8.50 -9.71
C ARG A 95 5.29 -8.51 -11.22
N TRP A 96 6.41 -8.08 -11.80
CA TRP A 96 6.65 -8.12 -13.24
C TRP A 96 6.58 -9.55 -13.75
N LEU A 97 7.29 -10.47 -13.10
CA LEU A 97 7.25 -11.89 -13.39
C LEU A 97 5.81 -12.39 -13.35
N LYS A 98 5.06 -12.08 -12.29
CA LYS A 98 3.65 -12.51 -12.17
C LYS A 98 2.76 -11.95 -13.27
N ALA A 99 2.89 -10.66 -13.60
CA ALA A 99 2.10 -10.01 -14.64
C ALA A 99 2.46 -10.50 -16.05
N SER A 100 3.73 -10.87 -16.25
CA SER A 100 4.25 -11.44 -17.49
C SER A 100 3.94 -12.93 -17.68
N GLU A 101 3.41 -13.63 -16.66
CA GLU A 101 2.96 -15.02 -16.78
C GLU A 101 1.77 -15.13 -17.75
N LEU A 102 2.07 -15.27 -19.05
CA LEU A 102 1.07 -15.45 -20.09
C LEU A 102 0.31 -16.78 -19.90
N HIS A 103 -1.00 -16.76 -20.11
CA HIS A 103 -1.85 -17.95 -20.10
C HIS A 103 -2.48 -18.21 -21.48
N GLY A 104 -2.52 -19.47 -21.90
CA GLY A 104 -3.22 -19.90 -23.12
C GLY A 104 -2.67 -19.32 -24.43
N ILE A 105 -3.57 -18.89 -25.32
CA ILE A 105 -3.28 -18.46 -26.72
C ILE A 105 -2.37 -17.22 -26.77
N GLN A 106 -2.36 -16.39 -25.72
CA GLN A 106 -1.49 -15.21 -25.62
C GLN A 106 -0.02 -15.61 -25.48
N LYS A 107 0.28 -16.69 -24.74
CA LYS A 107 1.64 -17.26 -24.68
C LYS A 107 2.10 -17.72 -26.05
N LEU A 108 1.22 -18.38 -26.81
CA LEU A 108 1.52 -18.86 -28.15
C LEU A 108 1.72 -17.71 -29.16
N LYS A 109 0.86 -16.69 -29.15
CA LYS A 109 1.01 -15.51 -30.02
C LYS A 109 2.29 -14.72 -29.76
N MET A 110 2.66 -14.54 -28.48
CA MET A 110 3.86 -13.78 -28.10
C MET A 110 5.17 -14.56 -28.34
N ILE A 111 5.15 -15.89 -28.21
CA ILE A 111 6.29 -16.75 -28.63
C ILE A 111 6.49 -16.68 -30.15
N ILE A 112 5.39 -16.63 -30.92
CA ILE A 112 5.45 -16.51 -32.38
C ILE A 112 5.87 -15.10 -32.83
N SER A 113 5.50 -14.04 -32.09
CA SER A 113 5.89 -12.65 -32.42
C SER A 113 7.28 -12.23 -31.93
N GLY A 114 7.91 -12.99 -31.03
CA GLY A 114 9.26 -12.71 -30.52
C GLY A 114 9.34 -11.53 -29.55
N GLU A 115 8.22 -11.08 -28.99
CA GLU A 115 8.10 -9.76 -28.36
C GLU A 115 8.47 -9.70 -26.86
N VAL A 116 8.66 -10.82 -26.14
CA VAL A 116 9.10 -10.76 -24.72
C VAL A 116 9.97 -11.97 -24.35
N GLY A 117 11.27 -11.76 -24.20
CA GLY A 117 12.16 -12.67 -23.46
C GLY A 117 12.05 -12.43 -21.94
N PRO A 118 12.51 -13.36 -21.08
CA PRO A 118 12.56 -13.11 -19.64
C PRO A 118 13.42 -11.87 -19.39
N MET A 119 12.79 -10.79 -18.95
CA MET A 119 13.49 -9.57 -18.54
C MET A 119 14.32 -9.92 -17.31
N ARG A 120 15.60 -10.20 -17.51
CA ARG A 120 16.60 -10.18 -16.45
C ARG A 120 16.95 -8.71 -16.27
N ILE A 121 16.42 -8.11 -15.20
CA ILE A 121 16.97 -6.83 -14.76
C ILE A 121 18.36 -7.16 -14.25
N GLU A 122 19.38 -6.85 -15.04
CA GLU A 122 20.74 -6.89 -14.53
C GLU A 122 20.81 -5.89 -13.38
N ARG A 123 21.35 -6.34 -12.23
CA ARG A 123 21.49 -5.47 -11.05
C ARG A 123 22.15 -4.16 -11.49
N PRO A 124 21.46 -3.01 -11.34
CA PRO A 124 22.11 -1.74 -11.58
C PRO A 124 23.33 -1.65 -10.66
N PRO A 125 24.53 -1.35 -11.18
CA PRO A 125 25.75 -1.27 -10.36
C PRO A 125 25.67 -0.18 -9.27
N GLU A 126 24.70 0.73 -9.41
CA GLU A 126 24.39 1.81 -8.47
C GLU A 126 23.61 1.34 -7.22
N ILE A 127 22.93 0.19 -7.29
CA ILE A 127 22.16 -0.36 -6.15
C ILE A 127 23.08 -1.26 -5.33
N MET A 128 23.53 -0.74 -4.19
CA MET A 128 24.40 -1.44 -3.26
C MET A 128 23.71 -2.67 -2.66
N GLY A 129 24.30 -3.85 -2.87
CA GLY A 129 23.81 -5.09 -2.28
C GLY A 129 24.11 -5.16 -0.78
N MET A 130 23.37 -6.00 -0.05
CA MET A 130 23.58 -6.22 1.40
C MET A 130 24.99 -6.72 1.75
N ALA A 131 25.65 -7.45 0.83
CA ALA A 131 27.02 -7.91 0.98
C ALA A 131 28.07 -6.80 0.77
N ASP A 132 27.69 -5.75 0.04
CA ASP A 132 28.57 -4.63 -0.31
C ASP A 132 28.31 -3.42 0.59
N ALA A 133 27.20 -3.41 1.35
CA ALA A 133 26.84 -2.34 2.26
C ALA A 133 27.99 -2.08 3.25
N PRO A 134 28.42 -0.83 3.44
CA PRO A 134 29.46 -0.54 4.41
C PRO A 134 28.90 -0.94 5.76
N CYS A 135 29.71 -1.56 6.63
CA CYS A 135 29.41 -1.53 8.05
C CYS A 135 29.40 -0.05 8.45
N LEU A 136 28.22 0.59 8.44
CA LEU A 136 28.06 1.93 8.97
C LEU A 136 28.61 1.88 10.40
N SER A 137 29.49 2.83 10.74
CA SER A 137 29.95 2.93 12.12
C SER A 137 28.71 3.12 13.00
N GLU A 138 28.64 2.43 14.14
CA GLU A 138 27.55 2.62 15.11
C GLU A 138 27.41 4.09 15.56
N ASP A 139 28.43 4.91 15.31
CA ASP A 139 28.50 6.35 15.59
C ASP A 139 27.97 7.27 14.47
N ASP A 140 27.51 6.74 13.33
CA ASP A 140 26.95 7.57 12.26
C ASP A 140 25.52 7.99 12.59
N THR A 141 25.34 9.26 12.99
CA THR A 141 24.04 9.82 13.38
C THR A 141 23.08 10.02 12.21
N GLU A 142 23.56 9.96 10.97
CA GLU A 142 22.75 10.11 9.77
C GLU A 142 22.37 8.74 9.15
N ALA A 143 22.76 7.63 9.79
CA ALA A 143 22.41 6.28 9.35
C ALA A 143 20.95 5.92 9.66
N TRP A 144 20.30 5.17 8.76
CA TRP A 144 18.91 4.75 8.90
C TRP A 144 18.77 3.23 8.87
N HIS A 145 17.94 2.69 9.78
CA HIS A 145 17.49 1.29 9.71
C HIS A 145 16.14 1.22 9.00
N VAL A 146 16.18 0.81 7.73
CA VAL A 146 15.02 0.82 6.85
C VAL A 146 14.45 -0.59 6.70
N GLN A 147 13.13 -0.71 6.89
CA GLN A 147 12.39 -1.94 6.57
C GLN A 147 11.24 -1.64 5.58
N VAL A 148 11.13 -2.49 4.57
CA VAL A 148 10.13 -2.39 3.51
C VAL A 148 8.93 -3.31 3.81
N PHE A 149 7.71 -2.78 3.70
CA PHE A 149 6.46 -3.51 3.96
C PHE A 149 5.50 -3.42 2.79
N HIS A 150 4.67 -4.46 2.63
CA HIS A 150 3.72 -4.61 1.54
C HIS A 150 2.29 -4.93 1.99
N SER A 151 1.36 -4.72 1.06
CA SER A 151 0.00 -5.23 1.09
C SER A 151 -0.27 -5.89 -0.26
N ILE A 152 -0.02 -7.20 -0.32
CA ILE A 152 -0.01 -7.94 -1.59
C ILE A 152 -0.44 -9.40 -1.37
N ASP A 153 -0.90 -10.08 -2.43
CA ASP A 153 -1.27 -11.49 -2.35
C ASP A 153 -0.63 -12.34 -3.46
N SER A 154 -0.74 -13.65 -3.32
CA SER A 154 -0.21 -14.65 -4.25
C SER A 154 -0.71 -14.54 -5.70
N ASN A 155 -1.78 -13.76 -5.97
CA ASN A 155 -2.19 -13.49 -7.35
C ASN A 155 -1.42 -12.34 -7.99
N SER A 156 -0.75 -11.50 -7.20
CA SER A 156 -0.03 -10.32 -7.67
C SER A 156 1.49 -10.46 -7.71
N VAL A 157 2.05 -11.49 -7.07
CA VAL A 157 3.49 -11.74 -7.04
C VAL A 157 3.83 -13.17 -7.40
N LYS A 158 5.03 -13.35 -7.93
CA LYS A 158 5.71 -14.64 -8.02
C LYS A 158 6.60 -14.80 -6.79
N GLY A 159 6.82 -16.03 -6.32
CA GLY A 159 7.79 -16.32 -5.25
C GLY A 159 7.19 -16.59 -3.87
N PHE A 160 5.88 -16.36 -3.67
CA PHE A 160 5.17 -16.87 -2.50
C PHE A 160 5.19 -18.40 -2.47
N PRO A 161 5.26 -19.04 -1.29
CA PRO A 161 5.31 -20.50 -1.19
C PRO A 161 4.04 -21.13 -1.73
N ASP A 162 4.17 -22.28 -2.38
CA ASP A 162 3.01 -23.04 -2.88
C ASP A 162 2.26 -23.75 -1.74
N ASP A 163 2.98 -24.14 -0.69
CA ASP A 163 2.42 -24.78 0.50
C ASP A 163 2.01 -23.73 1.56
N PRO A 164 0.72 -23.69 1.96
CA PRO A 164 0.26 -22.79 3.02
C PRO A 164 0.96 -23.02 4.37
N ARG A 165 1.54 -24.19 4.62
CA ARG A 165 2.30 -24.48 5.85
C ARG A 165 3.58 -23.64 5.94
N ASP A 166 4.17 -23.31 4.79
CA ASP A 166 5.38 -22.49 4.73
C ASP A 166 5.07 -20.99 4.79
N ALA A 167 3.80 -20.59 4.64
CA ALA A 167 3.37 -19.19 4.68
C ALA A 167 3.75 -18.49 5.98
N THR A 168 3.60 -19.16 7.12
CA THR A 168 3.90 -18.59 8.45
C THR A 168 5.39 -18.30 8.62
N THR A 169 6.28 -19.09 8.00
CA THR A 169 7.73 -18.84 8.05
C THR A 169 8.13 -17.53 7.35
N ARG A 170 7.26 -17.01 6.47
CA ARG A 170 7.42 -15.74 5.77
C ARG A 170 6.47 -14.65 6.25
N ASN A 171 5.86 -14.81 7.42
CA ASN A 171 4.87 -13.88 7.98
C ASN A 171 3.65 -13.62 7.06
N LEU A 172 3.33 -14.56 6.17
CA LEU A 172 2.15 -14.49 5.31
C LEU A 172 0.94 -15.08 6.02
N VAL A 173 -0.23 -14.48 5.81
CA VAL A 173 -1.50 -15.00 6.31
C VAL A 173 -2.26 -15.70 5.19
N CYS A 174 -2.98 -16.76 5.53
CA CYS A 174 -3.85 -17.45 4.57
C CYS A 174 -5.29 -16.94 4.70
N GLY A 175 -5.85 -16.41 3.60
CA GLY A 175 -7.22 -15.91 3.55
C GLY A 175 -7.90 -16.31 2.24
N LYS A 176 -9.04 -17.00 2.32
CA LYS A 176 -9.83 -17.43 1.14
C LYS A 176 -8.98 -18.15 0.06
N ASN A 177 -8.09 -19.05 0.50
CA ASN A 177 -7.14 -19.80 -0.35
C ASN A 177 -6.10 -18.93 -1.06
N LEU A 178 -5.81 -17.74 -0.53
CA LEU A 178 -4.71 -16.89 -0.99
C LEU A 178 -3.73 -16.67 0.16
N LEU A 179 -2.46 -16.63 -0.19
CA LEU A 179 -1.44 -16.13 0.72
C LEU A 179 -1.38 -14.62 0.58
N ILE A 180 -1.39 -13.93 1.71
CA ILE A 180 -1.50 -12.48 1.79
C ILE A 180 -0.38 -11.98 2.69
N ASP A 181 0.41 -11.05 2.17
CA ASP A 181 1.28 -10.20 2.97
C ASP A 181 0.46 -9.00 3.46
N MET A 182 0.38 -8.84 4.78
CA MET A 182 -0.27 -7.70 5.45
C MET A 182 0.74 -6.94 6.32
N SER A 183 2.01 -6.97 5.96
CA SER A 183 3.10 -6.38 6.74
C SER A 183 2.95 -4.88 6.92
N ILE A 184 2.32 -4.13 6.00
CA ILE A 184 1.95 -2.71 6.24
C ILE A 184 1.04 -2.57 7.47
N HIS A 185 0.00 -3.40 7.55
CA HIS A 185 -0.93 -3.35 8.67
C HIS A 185 -0.19 -3.69 9.97
N THR A 186 0.61 -4.76 9.96
CA THR A 186 1.41 -5.16 11.12
C THR A 186 2.36 -4.06 11.55
N ALA A 187 3.04 -3.41 10.61
CA ALA A 187 3.96 -2.31 10.85
C ALA A 187 3.26 -1.11 11.50
N TYR A 188 2.09 -0.70 10.98
CA TYR A 188 1.27 0.33 11.61
C TYR A 188 0.89 -0.02 13.05
N VAL A 189 0.37 -1.23 13.28
CA VAL A 189 -0.06 -1.67 14.62
C VAL A 189 1.13 -1.66 15.59
N THR A 190 2.28 -2.16 15.15
CA THR A 190 3.52 -2.15 15.96
C THR A 190 3.94 -0.73 16.30
N ALA A 191 4.00 0.18 15.31
CA ALA A 191 4.38 1.58 15.54
C ALA A 191 3.42 2.30 16.51
N ILE A 192 2.11 2.10 16.34
CA ILE A 192 1.10 2.67 17.25
C ILE A 192 1.29 2.15 18.68
N ARG A 193 1.50 0.83 18.84
CA ARG A 193 1.72 0.21 20.15
C ARG A 193 3.04 0.65 20.79
N ALA A 194 4.08 0.90 20.01
CA ALA A 194 5.37 1.40 20.49
C ALA A 194 5.34 2.90 20.86
N ALA A 195 4.45 3.69 20.25
CA ALA A 195 4.40 5.14 20.45
C ALA A 195 4.32 5.55 21.94
N GLN A 196 5.24 6.44 22.33
CA GLN A 196 5.40 6.92 23.71
C GLN A 196 4.78 8.30 23.96
N HIS A 197 4.87 9.21 22.99
CA HIS A 197 4.55 10.63 23.19
C HIS A 197 3.43 11.14 22.28
N CYS A 198 3.52 10.87 20.98
CA CYS A 198 2.48 11.28 20.04
C CYS A 198 2.43 10.38 18.82
N ILE A 199 1.31 10.49 18.10
CA ILE A 199 1.11 9.94 16.75
C ILE A 199 0.69 11.09 15.84
N TYR A 200 1.30 11.16 14.67
CA TYR A 200 0.91 12.07 13.59
C TYR A 200 0.63 11.23 12.35
N ILE A 201 -0.56 11.36 11.77
CA ILE A 201 -0.99 10.64 10.58
C ILE A 201 -1.52 11.64 9.56
N GLU A 202 -0.93 11.64 8.38
CA GLU A 202 -1.53 12.20 7.18
C GLU A 202 -1.95 11.04 6.27
N ASN A 203 -3.22 10.97 5.89
CA ASN A 203 -3.68 9.89 5.01
C ASN A 203 -4.89 10.32 4.19
N GLN A 204 -5.00 9.81 2.96
CA GLN A 204 -6.15 10.08 2.09
C GLN A 204 -7.46 9.52 2.69
N TYR A 205 -7.37 8.40 3.40
CA TYR A 205 -8.50 7.75 4.06
C TYR A 205 -8.20 7.42 5.52
N PHE A 206 -9.21 7.57 6.37
CA PHE A 206 -9.17 7.10 7.75
C PHE A 206 -10.44 6.34 8.11
N ILE A 207 -10.47 5.07 7.69
CA ILE A 207 -11.60 4.14 7.88
C ILE A 207 -11.07 2.81 8.37
N GLY A 208 -11.65 2.28 9.44
CA GLY A 208 -11.26 0.99 9.96
C GLY A 208 -12.01 0.60 11.22
N SER A 209 -11.67 -0.59 11.71
CA SER A 209 -12.22 -1.18 12.91
C SER A 209 -13.75 -1.28 12.89
N SER A 210 -14.32 -1.62 11.72
CA SER A 210 -15.78 -1.64 11.53
C SER A 210 -16.53 -2.65 12.40
N TYR A 211 -15.83 -3.63 12.96
CA TYR A 211 -16.38 -4.55 13.96
C TYR A 211 -16.80 -3.83 15.26
N ASN A 212 -16.30 -2.61 15.52
CA ASN A 212 -16.66 -1.80 16.68
C ASN A 212 -17.69 -0.69 16.35
N TRP A 213 -18.10 -0.58 15.09
CA TRP A 213 -19.08 0.42 14.71
C TRP A 213 -20.48 0.00 15.15
N THR A 214 -21.24 0.95 15.69
CA THR A 214 -22.65 0.76 16.04
C THR A 214 -23.53 0.69 14.80
N SER A 215 -23.10 1.33 13.71
CA SER A 215 -23.73 1.30 12.40
C SER A 215 -22.89 0.47 11.42
N PHE A 216 -23.54 -0.21 10.47
CA PHE A 216 -22.88 -1.00 9.41
C PHE A 216 -21.90 -2.12 9.89
N PRO A 217 -22.26 -2.99 10.86
CA PRO A 217 -21.34 -3.97 11.44
C PRO A 217 -20.80 -5.03 10.46
N LYS A 218 -21.40 -5.18 9.27
CA LYS A 218 -21.02 -6.17 8.25
C LYS A 218 -20.19 -5.57 7.09
N LEU A 219 -19.67 -4.35 7.23
CA LEU A 219 -18.95 -3.66 6.14
C LEU A 219 -17.62 -4.34 5.77
N GLY A 220 -16.93 -4.93 6.75
CA GLY A 220 -15.68 -5.67 6.54
C GLY A 220 -14.41 -4.81 6.49
N ALA A 221 -14.47 -3.54 6.92
CA ALA A 221 -13.29 -2.69 7.11
C ALA A 221 -12.60 -3.01 8.45
N ASN A 222 -12.04 -4.21 8.54
CA ASN A 222 -11.57 -4.80 9.81
C ASN A 222 -10.11 -4.46 10.16
N ASN A 223 -9.50 -3.46 9.50
CA ASN A 223 -8.17 -3.04 9.93
C ASN A 223 -8.22 -2.49 11.37
N LEU A 224 -7.12 -2.63 12.10
CA LEU A 224 -7.06 -2.34 13.54
C LEU A 224 -6.65 -0.89 13.82
N ILE A 225 -6.29 -0.11 12.79
CA ILE A 225 -5.59 1.16 12.95
C ILE A 225 -6.37 2.15 13.83
N PRO A 226 -7.67 2.42 13.58
CA PRO A 226 -8.41 3.31 14.47
C PRO A 226 -8.54 2.78 15.91
N MET A 227 -8.78 1.48 16.09
CA MET A 227 -8.91 0.89 17.41
C MET A 227 -7.60 0.91 18.20
N GLU A 228 -6.45 0.63 17.57
CA GLU A 228 -5.14 0.65 18.23
C GLU A 228 -4.78 2.06 18.71
N ILE A 229 -5.11 3.10 17.92
CA ILE A 229 -4.92 4.50 18.34
C ILE A 229 -5.82 4.81 19.55
N ALA A 230 -7.10 4.41 19.50
CA ALA A 230 -8.04 4.64 20.61
C ALA A 230 -7.56 3.95 21.90
N LEU A 231 -7.14 2.68 21.80
CA LEU A 231 -6.60 1.91 22.93
C LEU A 231 -5.30 2.51 23.47
N LYS A 232 -4.40 2.97 22.60
CA LYS A 232 -3.16 3.67 23.00
C LYS A 232 -3.49 4.93 23.81
N ILE A 233 -4.41 5.77 23.32
CA ILE A 233 -4.86 6.98 24.03
C ILE A 233 -5.48 6.60 25.38
N ALA A 234 -6.41 5.64 25.41
CA ALA A 234 -7.05 5.20 26.64
C ALA A 234 -6.04 4.67 27.68
N ASN A 235 -5.01 3.93 27.23
CA ASN A 235 -3.96 3.44 28.11
C ASN A 235 -3.10 4.58 28.68
N LYS A 236 -2.75 5.58 27.86
CA LYS A 236 -1.99 6.76 28.30
C LYS A 236 -2.79 7.62 29.27
N ILE A 237 -4.11 7.77 29.06
CA ILE A 237 -5.03 8.42 30.01
C ILE A 237 -5.03 7.67 31.36
N ARG A 238 -5.19 6.34 31.35
CA ARG A 238 -5.18 5.53 32.58
C ARG A 238 -3.85 5.60 33.34
N ALA A 239 -2.74 5.70 32.61
CA ALA A 239 -1.41 5.85 33.17
C ALA A 239 -1.09 7.30 33.63
N ASN A 240 -2.00 8.26 33.39
CA ASN A 240 -1.77 9.69 33.61
C ASN A 240 -0.52 10.22 32.86
N GLU A 241 -0.29 9.71 31.66
CA GLU A 241 0.83 10.10 30.80
C GLU A 241 0.34 11.01 29.66
N ARG A 242 1.11 12.06 29.38
CA ARG A 242 0.81 12.95 28.26
C ARG A 242 0.97 12.20 26.93
N PHE A 243 -0.09 12.18 26.14
CA PHE A 243 -0.08 11.63 24.79
C PHE A 243 -1.00 12.41 23.86
N SER A 244 -0.66 12.51 22.58
CA SER A 244 -1.49 13.19 21.59
C SER A 244 -1.50 12.45 20.25
N ALA A 245 -2.67 12.35 19.62
CA ALA A 245 -2.81 11.80 18.28
C ALA A 245 -3.42 12.86 17.36
N PHE A 246 -2.74 13.15 16.25
CA PHE A 246 -3.17 14.09 15.22
C PHE A 246 -3.41 13.32 13.94
N VAL A 247 -4.60 13.45 13.36
CA VAL A 247 -4.98 12.76 12.12
C VAL A 247 -5.47 13.80 11.13
N VAL A 248 -4.70 13.99 10.07
CA VAL A 248 -5.00 14.87 8.94
C VAL A 248 -5.55 14.01 7.80
N ILE A 249 -6.76 14.35 7.37
CA ILE A 249 -7.43 13.74 6.23
C ILE A 249 -7.94 14.85 5.30
N PRO A 250 -8.09 14.61 4.00
CA PRO A 250 -8.69 15.59 3.11
C PRO A 250 -10.14 15.88 3.54
N MET A 251 -10.63 17.08 3.19
CA MET A 251 -11.99 17.50 3.52
C MET A 251 -13.04 16.53 2.99
N TRP A 252 -12.80 15.98 1.79
CA TRP A 252 -13.48 14.82 1.24
C TRP A 252 -12.52 14.06 0.29
N PRO A 253 -12.76 12.77 0.02
CA PRO A 253 -12.00 12.04 -0.98
C PRO A 253 -12.14 12.64 -2.37
N GLU A 254 -11.08 12.57 -3.19
CA GLU A 254 -11.09 13.06 -4.58
C GLU A 254 -12.36 12.65 -5.35
N GLY A 255 -12.93 13.62 -6.07
CA GLY A 255 -14.11 13.46 -6.89
C GLY A 255 -15.23 14.42 -6.51
N VAL A 256 -16.39 14.25 -7.16
CA VAL A 256 -17.56 15.08 -6.90
C VAL A 256 -18.07 14.79 -5.48
N PRO A 257 -18.16 15.80 -4.57
CA PRO A 257 -18.56 15.56 -3.19
C PRO A 257 -19.96 14.98 -3.04
N THR A 258 -20.86 15.32 -3.97
CA THR A 258 -22.26 14.85 -3.99
C THR A 258 -22.44 13.48 -4.63
N ASP A 259 -21.38 12.88 -5.19
CA ASP A 259 -21.48 11.54 -5.79
C ASP A 259 -21.71 10.45 -4.73
N VAL A 260 -22.40 9.40 -5.14
CA VAL A 260 -22.77 8.26 -4.29
C VAL A 260 -21.54 7.58 -3.71
N VAL A 261 -20.42 7.49 -4.44
CA VAL A 261 -19.20 6.86 -3.94
C VAL A 261 -18.57 7.73 -2.84
N THR A 262 -18.42 9.03 -3.09
CA THR A 262 -17.85 9.98 -2.11
C THR A 262 -18.68 10.03 -0.84
N GLN A 263 -20.00 10.14 -0.97
CA GLN A 263 -20.92 10.12 0.18
C GLN A 263 -20.87 8.81 0.97
N ARG A 264 -20.69 7.66 0.28
CA ARG A 264 -20.51 6.37 0.96
C ARG A 264 -19.18 6.27 1.73
N ILE A 265 -18.13 6.94 1.27
CA ILE A 265 -16.85 6.99 1.99
C ILE A 265 -16.99 7.92 3.20
N LEU A 266 -17.52 9.12 3.00
CA LEU A 266 -17.74 10.10 4.08
C LEU A 266 -18.64 9.54 5.19
N GLY A 267 -19.71 8.82 4.83
CA GLY A 267 -20.59 8.16 5.79
C GLY A 267 -19.89 7.10 6.67
N ARG A 268 -18.69 6.65 6.31
CA ARG A 268 -17.86 5.72 7.12
C ARG A 268 -16.91 6.44 8.06
N TYR A 269 -16.61 7.72 7.83
CA TYR A 269 -15.76 8.50 8.74
C TYR A 269 -16.43 8.74 10.08
N THR A 270 -17.74 9.01 10.12
CA THR A 270 -18.47 9.21 11.38
C THR A 270 -18.34 8.03 12.34
N PRO A 271 -18.76 6.79 11.99
CA PRO A 271 -18.64 5.68 12.92
C PRO A 271 -17.18 5.31 13.26
N THR A 272 -16.21 5.64 12.39
CA THR A 272 -14.78 5.50 12.71
C THR A 272 -14.34 6.52 13.77
N LYS A 273 -14.82 7.77 13.69
CA LYS A 273 -14.55 8.83 14.68
C LYS A 273 -15.24 8.56 16.02
N ASP A 274 -16.43 7.96 16.01
CA ASP A 274 -17.18 7.62 17.22
C ASP A 274 -16.45 6.60 18.11
N ILE A 275 -15.45 5.88 17.58
CA ILE A 275 -14.58 4.98 18.37
C ILE A 275 -13.86 5.76 19.48
N TYR A 276 -13.51 7.03 19.25
CA TYR A 276 -12.73 7.86 20.18
C TYR A 276 -13.58 8.62 21.21
N GLN A 277 -14.90 8.50 21.14
CA GLN A 277 -15.83 9.19 22.05
C GLN A 277 -16.35 8.30 23.19
N LYS A 278 -15.94 7.03 23.21
CA LYS A 278 -16.34 6.03 24.22
C LYS A 278 -15.24 5.84 25.25
#